data_AF-A0AA36HCI6-F1
#
_entry.id   AF-A0AA36HCI6-F1
#
_cell.length_a   1.000
_cell.length_b   1.000
_cell.length_c   1.000
_cell.angle_alpha   90.00
_cell.angle_beta   90.00
_cell.angle_gamma   90.00
#
_symmetry.space_group_name_H-M   'P 1'
#
loop_
_entity.id
_entity.type
_entity.pdbx_description
1 polymer ?
#
loop_
_entity_poly.entity_id
_entity_poly.type
_entity_poly.pdbx_seq_one_letter_code
_entity_poly.pdbx_strand_id
1 'polypeptide(L)'
;MFAPRGRIYYCLLVFGSLGAVVNFPEGYSNSYPNTSYKSFLQMINDTYIGRGDEDGIAPEFYVWVWSAILNVWFLGYLLGTFVTPYYTERFGRKKTLLGSNCIALVGSVLAFQSVYLSIPELFFISRVVSSMSSGISFGALILFLQEATPTEYRGMTSFLSENTFTATTVMGIGFGMDAMFGRDLPVLTGISIIPAAMSILLVIPLKETPKYLLLNQNDRKAAKESLRFYRGDKVDLDAILNEMRLEGEDYAMPETSMLRSVFTVLREPHLRIPFFIGCLSLQVVVGIWSIIYLSTDML
;
A
#
# COMPACT_ATOMS: atom_id res chain seq x y z
N MET A 1 -0.67 -12.67 22.32
CA MET A 1 0.23 -11.62 22.82
C MET A 1 0.00 -10.25 22.15
N PHE A 2 -0.57 -10.17 20.94
CA PHE A 2 -0.79 -8.92 20.18
C PHE A 2 -2.16 -8.23 20.35
N ALA A 3 -3.05 -8.73 21.21
CA ALA A 3 -4.38 -8.13 21.37
C ALA A 3 -4.27 -6.79 22.14
N PRO A 4 -4.68 -5.65 21.57
CA PRO A 4 -4.54 -4.36 22.23
C PRO A 4 -5.49 -4.18 23.43
N ARG A 5 -6.50 -5.05 23.61
CA ARG A 5 -7.37 -5.15 24.80
C ARG A 5 -7.93 -3.79 25.28
N GLY A 6 -8.26 -2.90 24.34
CA GLY A 6 -8.84 -1.59 24.64
C GLY A 6 -7.89 -0.55 25.23
N ARG A 7 -6.57 -0.81 25.27
CA ARG A 7 -5.58 0.19 25.68
C ARG A 7 -5.07 0.95 24.45
N ILE A 8 -5.33 2.25 24.40
CA ILE A 8 -5.02 3.09 23.24
C ILE A 8 -3.56 3.04 22.81
N TYR A 9 -2.61 3.09 23.76
CA TYR A 9 -1.18 3.02 23.44
C TYR A 9 -0.79 1.70 22.76
N TYR A 10 -1.42 0.59 23.17
CA TYR A 10 -1.18 -0.71 22.53
C TYR A 10 -1.83 -0.77 21.14
N CYS A 11 -3.02 -0.19 20.95
CA CYS A 11 -3.61 -0.05 19.60
C CYS A 11 -2.69 0.73 18.67
N LEU A 12 -2.18 1.88 19.12
CA LEU A 12 -1.31 2.74 18.29
C LEU A 12 0.02 2.06 17.98
N LEU A 13 0.62 1.37 18.94
CA LEU A 13 1.86 0.62 18.70
C LEU A 13 1.64 -0.53 17.72
N VAL A 14 0.57 -1.31 17.88
CA VAL A 14 0.26 -2.45 16.99
C VAL A 14 -0.06 -1.95 15.57
N PHE A 15 -0.93 -0.94 15.44
CA PHE A 15 -1.32 -0.40 14.14
C PHE A 15 -0.23 0.43 13.47
N GLY A 16 0.58 1.15 14.24
CA GLY A 16 1.77 1.82 13.72
C GLY A 16 2.82 0.84 13.23
N SER A 17 3.05 -0.25 13.98
CA SER A 17 3.95 -1.33 13.55
C SER A 17 3.40 -2.05 12.31
N LEU A 18 2.09 -2.31 12.26
CA LEU A 18 1.44 -2.89 11.09
C LEU A 18 1.61 -1.98 9.87
N GLY A 19 1.31 -0.69 10.01
CA GLY A 19 1.49 0.30 8.94
C GLY A 19 2.94 0.38 8.47
N ALA A 20 3.90 0.44 9.39
CA ALA A 20 5.32 0.49 9.06
C ALA A 20 5.78 -0.70 8.20
N VAL A 21 5.33 -1.91 8.52
CA VAL A 21 5.79 -3.12 7.83
C VAL A 21 4.99 -3.38 6.54
N VAL A 22 3.69 -3.05 6.52
CA VAL A 22 2.84 -3.17 5.32
C VAL A 22 3.16 -2.11 4.28
N ASN A 23 3.39 -0.86 4.69
CA ASN A 23 3.68 0.23 3.77
C ASN A 23 5.16 0.25 3.33
N PHE A 24 6.05 -0.52 3.99
CA PHE A 24 7.46 -0.56 3.62
C PHE A 24 7.69 -0.93 2.15
N PRO A 25 7.14 -2.04 1.61
CA PRO A 25 7.36 -2.39 0.21
C PRO A 25 6.87 -1.30 -0.75
N GLU A 26 5.82 -0.57 -0.39
CA GLU A 26 5.30 0.54 -1.18
C GLU A 26 6.24 1.75 -1.15
N GLY A 27 6.47 2.34 0.02
CA GLY A 27 7.25 3.58 0.13
C GLY A 27 8.71 3.37 -0.26
N TYR A 28 9.33 2.31 0.25
CA TYR A 28 10.73 1.99 -0.04
C TYR A 28 10.93 1.68 -1.52
N SER A 29 10.15 0.76 -2.08
CA SER A 29 10.38 0.30 -3.45
C SER A 29 10.06 1.34 -4.50
N ASN A 30 9.15 2.27 -4.19
CA ASN A 30 8.85 3.36 -5.07
C ASN A 30 9.98 4.39 -5.16
N SER A 31 10.70 4.63 -4.05
CA SER A 31 11.63 5.75 -3.96
C SER A 31 13.09 5.41 -4.22
N TYR A 32 13.57 4.23 -3.82
CA TYR A 32 14.99 3.88 -3.98
C TYR A 32 15.49 3.94 -5.44
N PRO A 33 14.71 3.57 -6.49
CA PRO A 33 15.22 3.59 -7.86
C PRO A 33 15.60 5.00 -8.33
N ASN A 34 14.92 6.03 -7.82
CA ASN A 34 15.16 7.42 -8.21
C ASN A 34 16.52 7.89 -7.68
N THR A 35 16.87 7.54 -6.45
CA THR A 35 18.15 7.95 -5.85
C THR A 35 19.33 7.13 -6.38
N SER A 36 19.12 5.84 -6.65
CA SER A 36 20.15 4.95 -7.21
C SER A 36 20.11 4.85 -8.74
N TYR A 37 19.58 5.89 -9.43
CA TYR A 37 19.33 5.84 -10.88
C TYR A 37 20.59 5.54 -11.69
N LYS A 38 21.76 6.06 -11.28
CA LYS A 38 23.05 5.85 -11.97
C LYS A 38 23.44 4.37 -11.99
N SER A 39 23.28 3.68 -10.87
CA SER A 39 23.61 2.26 -10.76
C SER A 39 22.64 1.41 -11.58
N PHE A 40 21.34 1.75 -11.60
CA PHE A 40 20.37 1.09 -12.47
C PHE A 40 20.67 1.34 -13.95
N LEU A 41 21.08 2.55 -14.31
CA LEU A 41 21.52 2.91 -15.67
C LEU A 41 22.67 2.01 -16.10
N GLN A 42 23.70 1.92 -15.26
CA GLN A 42 24.86 1.09 -15.53
C GLN A 42 24.48 -0.38 -15.67
N MET A 43 23.68 -0.93 -14.75
CA MET A 43 23.20 -2.31 -14.81
C MET A 43 22.45 -2.61 -16.11
N ILE A 44 21.57 -1.70 -16.55
CA ILE A 44 20.81 -1.87 -17.79
C ILE A 44 21.78 -1.85 -18.98
N ASN A 45 22.67 -0.86 -19.05
CA ASN A 45 23.64 -0.75 -20.15
C ASN A 45 24.55 -2.00 -20.24
N ASP A 46 25.11 -2.43 -19.12
CA ASP A 46 25.97 -3.62 -19.03
C ASP A 46 25.23 -4.89 -19.49
N THR A 47 23.93 -4.99 -19.19
CA THR A 47 23.10 -6.10 -19.66
C THR A 47 22.99 -6.14 -21.19
N TYR A 48 22.76 -5.00 -21.84
CA TYR A 48 22.64 -4.93 -23.30
C TYR A 48 23.97 -5.18 -24.00
N ILE A 49 25.08 -4.68 -23.44
CA ILE A 49 26.43 -5.02 -23.90
C ILE A 49 26.63 -6.54 -23.84
N GLY A 50 26.28 -7.17 -22.71
CA GLY A 50 26.34 -8.63 -22.56
C GLY A 50 25.44 -9.42 -23.53
N ARG A 51 24.44 -8.78 -24.13
CA ARG A 51 23.53 -9.37 -25.14
C ARG A 51 24.02 -9.17 -26.59
N GLY A 52 25.16 -8.52 -26.79
CA GLY A 52 25.77 -8.32 -28.10
C GLY A 52 25.65 -6.91 -28.68
N ASP A 53 25.19 -5.93 -27.89
CA ASP A 53 25.16 -4.51 -28.29
C ASP A 53 26.47 -3.84 -27.85
N GLU A 54 27.54 -3.97 -28.65
CA GLU A 54 28.92 -3.65 -28.25
C GLU A 54 29.12 -2.19 -27.78
N ASP A 55 28.36 -1.25 -28.34
CA ASP A 55 28.42 0.18 -27.99
C ASP A 55 27.49 0.55 -26.81
N GLY A 56 26.75 -0.42 -26.28
CA GLY A 56 25.70 -0.19 -25.29
C GLY A 56 24.44 0.45 -25.87
N ILE A 57 23.50 0.79 -24.99
CA ILE A 57 22.21 1.35 -25.44
C ILE A 57 22.32 2.83 -25.80
N ALA A 58 21.64 3.23 -26.88
CA ALA A 58 21.50 4.63 -27.24
C ALA A 58 20.89 5.44 -26.08
N PRO A 59 21.41 6.64 -25.76
CA PRO A 59 20.91 7.46 -24.65
C PRO A 59 19.41 7.75 -24.72
N GLU A 60 18.88 7.99 -25.92
CA GLU A 60 17.46 8.26 -26.13
C GLU A 60 16.61 7.02 -25.81
N PHE A 61 17.07 5.83 -26.24
CA PHE A 61 16.38 4.58 -25.95
C PHE A 61 16.39 4.27 -24.45
N TYR A 62 17.51 4.52 -23.78
CA TYR A 62 17.61 4.37 -22.33
C TYR A 62 16.56 5.21 -21.59
N VAL A 63 16.42 6.48 -21.95
CA VAL A 63 15.45 7.38 -21.30
C VAL A 63 14.02 6.82 -21.42
N TRP A 64 13.65 6.26 -22.57
CA TRP A 64 12.35 5.60 -22.74
C TRP A 64 12.20 4.36 -21.84
N VAL A 65 13.21 3.48 -21.80
CA VAL A 65 13.19 2.28 -20.95
C VAL A 65 13.08 2.65 -19.47
N TRP A 66 13.92 3.57 -19.00
CA TRP A 66 13.92 4.02 -17.62
C TRP A 66 12.60 4.71 -17.24
N SER A 67 12.10 5.58 -18.12
CA SER A 67 10.80 6.23 -17.92
C SER A 67 9.66 5.22 -17.85
N ALA A 68 9.68 4.17 -18.66
CA ALA A 68 8.68 3.11 -18.60
C ALA A 68 8.75 2.34 -17.27
N ILE A 69 9.96 1.98 -16.80
CA ILE A 69 10.19 1.31 -15.50
C ILE A 69 9.69 2.13 -14.32
N LEU A 70 9.91 3.46 -14.34
CA LEU A 70 9.42 4.34 -13.29
C LEU A 70 7.89 4.51 -13.35
N ASN A 71 7.35 4.83 -14.53
CA ASN A 71 5.94 5.22 -14.67
C ASN A 71 4.96 4.04 -14.61
N VAL A 72 5.40 2.82 -14.92
CA VAL A 72 4.53 1.63 -14.78
C VAL A 72 4.06 1.41 -13.34
N TRP A 73 4.80 1.95 -12.36
CA TRP A 73 4.36 1.95 -10.96
C TRP A 73 2.99 2.59 -10.78
N PHE A 74 2.76 3.77 -11.35
CA PHE A 74 1.48 4.47 -11.21
C PHE A 74 0.33 3.71 -11.85
N LEU A 75 0.56 3.08 -13.02
CA LEU A 75 -0.45 2.27 -13.68
C LEU A 75 -0.82 1.04 -12.85
N GLY A 76 0.15 0.30 -12.34
CA GLY A 76 -0.13 -0.85 -11.50
C GLY A 76 -0.80 -0.45 -10.18
N TYR A 77 -0.38 0.64 -9.54
CA TYR A 77 -1.02 1.15 -8.32
C TYR A 77 -2.48 1.55 -8.55
N LEU A 78 -2.76 2.22 -9.67
CA LEU A 78 -4.12 2.59 -10.08
C LEU A 78 -5.01 1.34 -10.26
N LEU A 79 -4.51 0.34 -11.00
CA LEU A 79 -5.23 -0.92 -11.21
C LEU A 79 -5.46 -1.66 -9.88
N GLY A 80 -4.45 -1.72 -9.02
CA GLY A 80 -4.54 -2.28 -7.67
C GLY A 80 -5.65 -1.61 -6.85
N THR A 81 -5.66 -0.28 -6.83
CA THR A 81 -6.66 0.52 -6.11
C THR A 81 -8.08 0.26 -6.62
N PHE A 82 -8.27 0.12 -7.92
CA PHE A 82 -9.59 -0.18 -8.50
C PHE A 82 -10.10 -1.57 -8.11
N VAL A 83 -9.23 -2.57 -7.98
CA VAL A 83 -9.66 -3.91 -7.58
C VAL A 83 -9.85 -4.07 -6.07
N THR A 84 -9.28 -3.17 -5.25
CA THR A 84 -9.36 -3.25 -3.78
C THR A 84 -10.77 -3.43 -3.23
N PRO A 85 -11.79 -2.62 -3.62
CA PRO A 85 -13.15 -2.76 -3.06
C PRO A 85 -13.73 -4.16 -3.29
N TYR A 86 -13.52 -4.72 -4.48
CA TYR A 86 -13.99 -6.06 -4.82
C TYR A 86 -13.41 -7.13 -3.89
N TYR A 87 -12.09 -7.09 -3.66
CA TYR A 87 -11.45 -8.08 -2.79
C TYR A 87 -11.81 -7.87 -1.31
N THR A 88 -11.86 -6.62 -0.83
CA THR A 88 -12.16 -6.33 0.58
C THR A 88 -13.61 -6.64 0.95
N GLU A 89 -14.56 -6.50 0.01
CA GLU A 89 -15.95 -6.90 0.17
C GLU A 89 -16.13 -8.42 0.07
N ARG A 90 -15.45 -9.08 -0.88
CA ARG A 90 -15.63 -10.52 -1.10
C ARG A 90 -14.93 -11.38 -0.05
N PHE A 91 -13.67 -11.05 0.27
CA PHE A 91 -12.81 -11.88 1.12
C PHE A 91 -12.60 -11.33 2.52
N GLY A 92 -12.92 -10.05 2.75
CA GLY A 92 -12.66 -9.35 4.00
C GLY A 92 -11.35 -8.56 3.94
N ARG A 93 -11.14 -7.71 4.95
CA ARG A 93 -10.04 -6.72 4.98
C ARG A 93 -8.73 -7.43 5.30
N LYS A 94 -8.71 -8.27 6.35
CA LYS A 94 -7.54 -9.06 6.75
C LYS A 94 -7.07 -10.00 5.65
N LYS A 95 -7.98 -10.76 5.05
CA LYS A 95 -7.59 -11.74 4.01
C LYS A 95 -7.05 -11.05 2.75
N THR A 96 -7.66 -9.93 2.36
CA THR A 96 -7.16 -9.11 1.25
C THR A 96 -5.76 -8.58 1.57
N LEU A 97 -5.55 -8.05 2.78
CA LEU A 97 -4.25 -7.55 3.23
C LEU A 97 -3.18 -8.65 3.25
N LEU A 98 -3.53 -9.86 3.69
CA LEU A 98 -2.61 -11.00 3.68
C LEU A 98 -2.25 -11.41 2.24
N GLY A 99 -3.25 -11.47 1.36
CA GLY A 99 -3.05 -11.79 -0.06
C GLY A 99 -2.16 -10.77 -0.77
N SER A 100 -2.43 -9.47 -0.58
CA SER A 100 -1.57 -8.41 -1.12
C SER A 100 -0.16 -8.52 -0.57
N ASN A 101 0.03 -8.71 0.74
CA ASN A 101 1.37 -8.82 1.32
C ASN A 101 2.18 -10.00 0.74
N CYS A 102 1.53 -11.11 0.40
CA CYS A 102 2.17 -12.20 -0.34
C CYS A 102 2.60 -11.77 -1.76
N ILE A 103 1.79 -11.00 -2.46
CA ILE A 103 2.13 -10.46 -3.79
C ILE A 103 3.28 -9.45 -3.67
N ALA A 104 3.27 -8.59 -2.64
CA ALA A 104 4.37 -7.67 -2.34
C ALA A 104 5.69 -8.41 -2.12
N LEU A 105 5.67 -9.52 -1.37
CA LEU A 105 6.85 -10.36 -1.17
C LEU A 105 7.36 -10.93 -2.49
N VAL A 106 6.47 -11.42 -3.36
CA VAL A 106 6.84 -11.86 -4.71
C VAL A 106 7.47 -10.71 -5.51
N GLY A 107 6.87 -9.52 -5.48
CA GLY A 107 7.41 -8.32 -6.12
C GLY A 107 8.82 -7.96 -5.64
N SER A 108 9.06 -7.98 -4.31
CA SER A 108 10.39 -7.77 -3.72
C SER A 108 11.42 -8.82 -4.15
N VAL A 109 11.02 -10.10 -4.20
CA VAL A 109 11.90 -11.19 -4.66
C VAL A 109 12.22 -11.04 -6.14
N LEU A 110 11.24 -10.70 -6.98
CA LEU A 110 11.44 -10.45 -8.41
C LEU A 110 12.38 -9.25 -8.64
N ALA A 111 12.26 -8.19 -7.84
CA ALA A 111 13.16 -7.04 -7.90
C ALA A 111 14.60 -7.45 -7.58
N PHE A 112 14.81 -8.20 -6.49
CA PHE A 112 16.13 -8.72 -6.13
C PHE A 112 16.71 -9.63 -7.23
N GLN A 113 15.92 -10.57 -7.74
CA GLN A 113 16.36 -11.48 -8.81
C GLN A 113 16.68 -10.74 -10.10
N SER A 114 15.92 -9.70 -10.44
CA SER A 114 16.16 -8.90 -11.65
C SER A 114 17.52 -8.21 -11.63
N VAL A 115 17.95 -7.75 -10.45
CA VAL A 115 19.28 -7.16 -10.27
C VAL A 115 20.35 -8.25 -10.25
N TYR A 116 20.13 -9.32 -9.49
CA TYR A 116 21.11 -10.40 -9.33
C TYR A 116 21.43 -11.11 -10.64
N LEU A 117 20.43 -11.26 -11.52
CA LEU A 117 20.57 -11.88 -12.84
C LEU A 117 20.81 -10.89 -13.97
N SER A 118 20.85 -9.58 -13.68
CA SER A 118 20.96 -8.52 -14.69
C SER A 118 19.90 -8.63 -15.80
N ILE A 119 18.61 -8.66 -15.41
CA ILE A 119 17.46 -8.76 -16.33
C ILE A 119 16.53 -7.54 -16.14
N PRO A 120 16.69 -6.46 -16.92
CA PRO A 120 15.86 -5.25 -16.85
C PRO A 120 14.36 -5.50 -17.04
N GLU A 121 13.99 -6.46 -17.89
CA GLU A 121 12.59 -6.81 -18.13
C GLU A 121 11.94 -7.41 -16.88
N LEU A 122 12.69 -8.19 -16.11
CA LEU A 122 12.23 -8.74 -14.85
C LEU A 122 12.06 -7.63 -13.80
N PHE A 123 12.90 -6.60 -13.85
CA PHE A 123 12.75 -5.41 -13.00
C PHE A 123 11.47 -4.66 -13.35
N PHE A 124 11.18 -4.47 -14.65
CA PHE A 124 9.90 -3.88 -15.07
C PHE A 124 8.70 -4.69 -14.56
N ILE A 125 8.75 -6.03 -14.66
CA ILE A 125 7.68 -6.90 -14.14
C ILE A 125 7.55 -6.77 -12.62
N SER A 126 8.67 -6.71 -11.89
CA SER A 126 8.65 -6.53 -10.43
C SER A 126 7.98 -5.21 -10.03
N ARG A 127 8.20 -4.13 -10.80
CA ARG A 127 7.52 -2.83 -10.60
C ARG A 127 6.01 -2.95 -10.72
N VAL A 128 5.51 -3.66 -11.74
CA VAL A 128 4.07 -3.90 -11.96
C VAL A 128 3.47 -4.69 -10.79
N VAL A 129 4.12 -5.78 -10.39
CA VAL A 129 3.64 -6.67 -9.32
C VAL A 129 3.62 -5.94 -7.98
N SER A 130 4.72 -5.26 -7.63
CA SER A 130 4.83 -4.50 -6.39
C SER A 130 3.83 -3.36 -6.34
N SER A 131 3.67 -2.58 -7.40
CA SER A 131 2.76 -1.43 -7.38
C SER A 131 1.28 -1.83 -7.32
N MET A 132 0.88 -2.88 -8.04
CA MET A 132 -0.47 -3.43 -7.94
C MET A 132 -0.75 -3.96 -6.54
N SER A 133 0.22 -4.67 -5.95
CA SER A 133 0.12 -5.10 -4.56
C SER A 133 -0.04 -3.93 -3.60
N SER A 134 0.76 -2.87 -3.77
CA SER A 134 0.71 -1.67 -2.93
C SER A 134 -0.65 -0.99 -2.96
N GLY A 135 -1.26 -0.82 -4.14
CA GLY A 135 -2.60 -0.23 -4.25
C GLY A 135 -3.68 -1.07 -3.53
N ILE A 136 -3.54 -2.40 -3.56
CA ILE A 136 -4.44 -3.30 -2.83
C ILE A 136 -4.20 -3.24 -1.32
N SER A 137 -2.94 -3.36 -0.89
CA SER A 137 -2.57 -3.38 0.53
C SER A 137 -2.90 -2.07 1.21
N PHE A 138 -2.63 -0.93 0.56
CA PHE A 138 -2.88 0.39 1.13
C PHE A 138 -4.37 0.61 1.40
N GLY A 139 -5.23 0.37 0.40
CA GLY A 139 -6.67 0.51 0.58
C GLY A 139 -7.24 -0.50 1.59
N ALA A 140 -6.78 -1.75 1.59
CA ALA A 140 -7.19 -2.75 2.57
C ALA A 140 -6.74 -2.39 3.99
N LEU A 141 -5.53 -1.85 4.16
CA LEU A 141 -4.98 -1.42 5.44
C LEU A 141 -5.78 -0.26 6.03
N ILE A 142 -6.08 0.78 5.25
CA ILE A 142 -6.86 1.93 5.73
C ILE A 142 -8.25 1.49 6.19
N LEU A 143 -8.95 0.67 5.39
CA LEU A 143 -10.25 0.10 5.79
C LEU A 143 -10.13 -0.75 7.06
N PHE A 144 -9.09 -1.59 7.14
CA PHE A 144 -8.83 -2.40 8.32
C PHE A 144 -8.65 -1.55 9.58
N LEU A 145 -7.81 -0.50 9.51
CA LEU A 145 -7.55 0.40 10.63
C LEU A 145 -8.82 1.14 11.06
N GLN A 146 -9.60 1.66 10.11
CA GLN A 146 -10.83 2.40 10.40
C GLN A 146 -11.91 1.51 11.01
N GLU A 147 -12.04 0.26 10.57
CA GLU A 147 -13.06 -0.65 11.09
C GLU A 147 -12.66 -1.31 12.41
N ALA A 148 -11.36 -1.54 12.65
CA ALA A 148 -10.86 -2.13 13.90
C ALA A 148 -10.79 -1.12 15.06
N THR A 149 -10.59 0.17 14.77
CA THR A 149 -10.43 1.22 15.78
C THR A 149 -11.76 1.80 16.27
N PRO A 150 -11.80 2.36 17.49
CA PRO A 150 -12.94 3.19 17.93
C PRO A 150 -13.09 4.44 17.05
N THR A 151 -14.33 4.93 16.92
CA THR A 151 -14.69 6.04 16.02
C THR A 151 -13.83 7.29 16.25
N GLU A 152 -13.54 7.62 17.50
CA GLU A 152 -12.72 8.77 17.92
C GLU A 152 -11.26 8.73 17.40
N TYR A 153 -10.74 7.54 17.11
CA TYR A 153 -9.34 7.32 16.75
C TYR A 153 -9.12 6.87 15.30
N ARG A 154 -10.18 6.76 14.50
CA ARG A 154 -10.11 6.36 13.08
C ARG A 154 -9.21 7.30 12.27
N GLY A 155 -9.35 8.62 12.49
CA GLY A 155 -8.53 9.63 11.82
C GLY A 155 -7.05 9.52 12.19
N MET A 156 -6.76 9.40 13.50
CA MET A 156 -5.38 9.30 13.98
C MET A 156 -4.66 8.03 13.50
N THR A 157 -5.35 6.89 13.44
CA THR A 157 -4.74 5.64 12.94
C THR A 157 -4.53 5.65 11.44
N SER A 158 -5.44 6.25 10.67
CA SER A 158 -5.24 6.48 9.23
C SER A 158 -4.04 7.40 8.98
N PHE A 159 -3.94 8.49 9.75
CA PHE A 159 -2.79 9.41 9.67
C PHE A 159 -1.46 8.74 10.06
N LEU A 160 -1.48 7.86 11.07
CA LEU A 160 -0.30 7.10 11.47
C LEU A 160 0.19 6.18 10.34
N SER A 161 -0.73 5.56 9.59
CA SER A 161 -0.39 4.77 8.39
C SER A 161 0.32 5.62 7.35
N GLU A 162 -0.21 6.80 7.03
CA GLU A 162 0.42 7.73 6.08
C GLU A 162 1.80 8.20 6.52
N ASN A 163 1.97 8.47 7.81
CA ASN A 163 3.28 8.83 8.35
C ASN A 163 4.28 7.66 8.23
N THR A 164 3.83 6.42 8.41
CA THR A 164 4.70 5.25 8.20
C THR A 164 5.08 5.05 6.74
N PHE A 165 4.15 5.28 5.81
CA PHE A 165 4.44 5.29 4.37
C PHE A 165 5.51 6.35 4.06
N THR A 166 5.31 7.59 4.51
CA THR A 166 6.27 8.69 4.33
C THR A 166 7.65 8.34 4.89
N ALA A 167 7.71 7.78 6.10
CA ALA A 167 8.96 7.35 6.71
C ALA A 167 9.69 6.28 5.87
N THR A 168 8.96 5.30 5.33
CA THR A 168 9.54 4.25 4.48
C THR A 168 10.03 4.78 3.14
N THR A 169 9.36 5.79 2.57
CA THR A 169 9.81 6.53 1.38
C THR A 169 11.13 7.24 1.64
N VAL A 170 11.25 7.94 2.78
CA VAL A 170 12.50 8.59 3.19
C VAL A 170 13.62 7.57 3.39
N MET A 171 13.33 6.40 3.96
CA MET A 171 14.30 5.30 4.05
C MET A 171 14.76 4.82 2.67
N GLY A 172 13.85 4.69 1.71
CA GLY A 172 14.22 4.30 0.33
C GLY A 172 15.09 5.33 -0.36
N ILE A 173 14.81 6.63 -0.17
CA ILE A 173 15.66 7.71 -0.68
C ILE A 173 17.04 7.62 -0.03
N GLY A 174 17.10 7.55 1.31
CA GLY A 174 18.36 7.49 2.04
C GLY A 174 19.22 6.27 1.69
N PHE A 175 18.61 5.09 1.60
CA PHE A 175 19.34 3.85 1.25
C PHE A 175 19.77 3.83 -0.20
N GLY A 176 19.01 4.46 -1.10
CA GLY A 176 19.36 4.60 -2.51
C GLY A 176 20.51 5.57 -2.78
N MET A 177 20.98 6.34 -1.78
CA MET A 177 22.16 7.20 -1.93
C MET A 177 23.43 6.38 -2.15
N ASP A 178 24.33 6.89 -2.99
CA ASP A 178 25.67 6.34 -3.24
C ASP A 178 26.47 6.06 -1.96
N ALA A 179 26.32 6.90 -0.94
CA ALA A 179 27.01 6.76 0.34
C ALA A 179 26.52 5.57 1.18
N MET A 180 25.32 5.04 0.87
CA MET A 180 24.68 3.92 1.56
C MET A 180 24.72 2.67 0.65
N PHE A 181 23.59 2.26 0.08
CA PHE A 181 23.47 1.07 -0.75
C PHE A 181 23.23 1.40 -2.24
N GLY A 182 23.25 2.68 -2.63
CA GLY A 182 22.97 3.10 -4.00
C GLY A 182 23.86 2.43 -5.05
N ARG A 183 25.09 2.04 -4.70
CA ARG A 183 26.03 1.32 -5.57
C ARG A 183 25.90 -0.21 -5.50
N ASP A 184 25.28 -0.73 -4.45
CA ASP A 184 25.06 -2.16 -4.23
C ASP A 184 23.57 -2.48 -4.42
N LEU A 185 23.16 -2.56 -5.69
CA LEU A 185 21.77 -2.83 -6.05
C LEU A 185 21.22 -4.16 -5.48
N PRO A 186 22.00 -5.27 -5.40
CA PRO A 186 21.53 -6.48 -4.75
C PRO A 186 21.13 -6.27 -3.29
N VAL A 187 21.94 -5.55 -2.51
CA VAL A 187 21.60 -5.23 -1.12
C VAL A 187 20.40 -4.28 -1.06
N LEU A 188 20.41 -3.22 -1.89
CA LEU A 188 19.34 -2.22 -1.94
C LEU A 188 17.97 -2.87 -2.22
N THR A 189 17.87 -3.71 -3.24
CA THR A 189 16.62 -4.40 -3.59
C THR A 189 16.26 -5.51 -2.61
N GLY A 190 17.27 -6.25 -2.10
CA GLY A 190 17.09 -7.37 -1.18
C GLY A 190 16.57 -6.99 0.20
N ILE A 191 16.91 -5.80 0.71
CA ILE A 191 16.41 -5.31 2.02
C ILE A 191 14.88 -5.33 2.10
N SER A 192 14.20 -5.05 0.98
CA SER A 192 12.72 -5.00 0.94
C SER A 192 12.03 -6.34 1.22
N ILE A 193 12.72 -7.47 1.03
CA ILE A 193 12.18 -8.83 1.25
C ILE A 193 11.87 -9.07 2.73
N ILE A 194 12.72 -8.56 3.63
CA ILE A 194 12.59 -8.75 5.09
C ILE A 194 11.27 -8.15 5.61
N PRO A 195 10.98 -6.84 5.43
CA PRO A 195 9.72 -6.26 5.87
C PRO A 195 8.52 -6.82 5.10
N ALA A 196 8.65 -7.16 3.80
CA ALA A 196 7.58 -7.83 3.08
C ALA A 196 7.18 -9.17 3.74
N ALA A 197 8.16 -10.00 4.13
CA ALA A 197 7.90 -11.24 4.86
C ALA A 197 7.35 -10.98 6.27
N MET A 198 7.90 -10.00 7.00
CA MET A 198 7.39 -9.61 8.32
C MET A 198 5.93 -9.14 8.27
N SER A 199 5.51 -8.47 7.19
CA SER A 199 4.15 -7.96 7.03
C SER A 199 3.13 -9.12 7.06
N ILE A 200 3.48 -10.25 6.45
CA ILE A 200 2.66 -11.48 6.44
C ILE A 200 2.57 -12.04 7.86
N LEU A 201 3.72 -12.18 8.54
CA LEU A 201 3.79 -12.72 9.90
C LEU A 201 3.00 -11.88 10.91
N LEU A 202 3.01 -10.55 10.77
CA LEU A 202 2.27 -9.63 11.64
C LEU A 202 0.76 -9.63 11.38
N VAL A 203 0.32 -9.91 10.15
CA VAL A 203 -1.12 -9.96 9.80
C VAL A 203 -1.79 -11.26 10.24
N ILE A 204 -1.09 -12.40 10.20
CA ILE A 204 -1.64 -13.72 10.59
C ILE A 204 -2.38 -13.72 11.94
N PRO A 205 -1.82 -13.20 13.05
CA PRO A 205 -2.45 -13.25 14.37
C PRO A 205 -3.64 -12.28 14.56
N LEU A 206 -3.88 -11.37 13.61
CA LEU A 206 -4.99 -10.41 13.70
C LEU A 206 -6.34 -11.09 13.44
N LYS A 207 -7.44 -10.54 13.97
CA LYS A 207 -8.81 -10.98 13.62
C LYS A 207 -9.36 -10.17 12.45
N GLU A 208 -10.29 -10.73 11.69
CA GLU A 208 -10.98 -9.97 10.66
C GLU A 208 -11.81 -8.82 11.28
N THR A 209 -12.06 -7.73 10.55
CA THR A 209 -12.71 -6.54 11.11
C THR A 209 -14.14 -6.82 11.60
N PRO A 210 -14.56 -6.23 12.74
CA PRO A 210 -15.89 -6.47 13.29
C PRO A 210 -17.02 -6.01 12.35
N LYS A 211 -16.80 -4.90 11.61
CA LYS A 211 -17.77 -4.35 10.66
C LYS A 211 -17.99 -5.28 9.47
N TYR A 212 -16.94 -5.85 8.89
CA TYR A 212 -17.06 -6.86 7.83
C TYR A 212 -17.78 -8.13 8.31
N LEU A 213 -17.41 -8.67 9.46
CA LEU A 213 -18.04 -9.88 10.02
C LEU A 213 -19.53 -9.66 10.28
N LEU A 214 -19.90 -8.47 10.75
CA LEU A 214 -21.29 -8.12 11.04
C LEU A 214 -22.12 -7.86 9.77
N LEU A 215 -21.63 -7.02 8.86
CA LEU A 215 -22.41 -6.53 7.71
C LEU A 215 -22.32 -7.44 6.49
N ASN A 216 -21.13 -7.95 6.17
CA ASN A 216 -20.93 -8.77 4.97
C ASN A 216 -21.15 -10.26 5.26
N GLN A 217 -20.79 -10.75 6.44
CA GLN A 217 -20.94 -12.17 6.79
C GLN A 217 -22.17 -12.49 7.67
N ASN A 218 -22.88 -11.46 8.17
CA ASN A 218 -23.99 -11.64 9.12
C ASN A 218 -23.64 -12.48 10.37
N ASP A 219 -22.36 -12.54 10.76
CA ASP A 219 -21.88 -13.31 11.90
C ASP A 219 -21.66 -12.40 13.11
N ARG A 220 -22.73 -12.19 13.88
CA ARG A 220 -22.70 -11.38 15.10
C ARG A 220 -21.76 -11.96 16.17
N LYS A 221 -21.59 -13.28 16.24
CA LYS A 221 -20.73 -13.91 17.26
C LYS A 221 -19.26 -13.65 16.95
N ALA A 222 -18.85 -13.89 15.70
CA ALA A 222 -17.49 -13.60 15.26
C ALA A 222 -17.19 -12.09 15.32
N ALA A 223 -18.16 -11.24 14.95
CA ALA A 223 -18.03 -9.79 15.08
C ALA A 223 -17.78 -9.36 16.53
N LYS A 224 -18.54 -9.92 17.50
CA LYS A 224 -18.35 -9.64 18.93
C LYS A 224 -16.98 -10.09 19.42
N GLU A 225 -16.50 -11.26 18.99
CA GLU A 225 -15.16 -11.72 19.35
C GLU A 225 -14.03 -10.88 18.74
N SER A 226 -14.20 -10.41 17.51
CA SER A 226 -13.26 -9.50 16.87
C SER A 226 -13.23 -8.16 17.58
N LEU A 227 -14.42 -7.61 17.87
CA LEU A 227 -14.55 -6.37 18.61
C LEU A 227 -13.90 -6.46 19.99
N ARG A 228 -14.10 -7.57 20.70
CA ARG A 228 -13.44 -7.88 21.97
C ARG A 228 -11.91 -7.93 21.84
N PHE A 229 -11.39 -8.50 20.75
CA PHE A 229 -9.95 -8.58 20.51
C PHE A 229 -9.32 -7.19 20.37
N TYR A 230 -9.96 -6.28 19.63
CA TYR A 230 -9.45 -4.93 19.38
C TYR A 230 -9.77 -3.93 20.50
N ARG A 231 -11.03 -3.89 20.96
CA ARG A 231 -11.54 -2.88 21.92
C ARG A 231 -11.57 -3.35 23.37
N GLY A 232 -11.33 -4.64 23.64
CA GLY A 232 -11.35 -5.22 24.99
C GLY A 232 -12.77 -5.38 25.56
N ASP A 233 -12.85 -5.82 26.83
CA ASP A 233 -14.10 -6.16 27.53
C ASP A 233 -14.73 -5.01 28.33
N LYS A 234 -14.09 -3.84 28.35
CA LYS A 234 -14.50 -2.73 29.22
C LYS A 234 -15.69 -1.92 28.70
N VAL A 235 -16.12 -2.19 27.47
CA VAL A 235 -17.15 -1.41 26.76
C VAL A 235 -18.33 -2.32 26.47
N ASP A 236 -19.53 -1.74 26.41
CA ASP A 236 -20.72 -2.47 25.97
C ASP A 236 -20.59 -2.84 24.49
N LEU A 237 -20.15 -4.07 24.25
CA LEU A 237 -19.93 -4.62 22.93
C LEU A 237 -21.24 -4.74 22.14
N ASP A 238 -22.38 -4.97 22.80
CA ASP A 238 -23.66 -5.15 22.12
C ASP A 238 -24.24 -3.81 21.66
N ALA A 239 -24.07 -2.75 22.46
CA ALA A 239 -24.42 -1.39 22.04
C ALA A 239 -23.63 -0.95 20.79
N ILE A 240 -22.30 -1.19 20.79
CA ILE A 240 -21.44 -0.86 19.64
C ILE A 240 -21.83 -1.66 18.40
N LEU A 241 -22.11 -2.96 18.53
CA LEU A 241 -22.52 -3.77 17.40
C LEU A 241 -23.87 -3.30 16.82
N ASN A 242 -24.79 -2.83 17.66
CA ASN A 242 -26.04 -2.26 17.19
C ASN A 242 -25.81 -0.93 16.46
N GLU A 243 -24.94 -0.05 16.97
CA GLU A 243 -24.53 1.19 16.28
C GLU A 243 -23.91 0.89 14.91
N MET A 244 -22.96 -0.07 14.83
CA MET A 244 -22.35 -0.49 13.56
C MET A 244 -23.37 -1.05 12.57
N ARG A 245 -24.44 -1.68 13.07
CA ARG A 245 -25.52 -2.20 12.23
C ARG A 245 -26.39 -1.07 11.69
N LEU A 246 -26.74 -0.09 12.51
CA LEU A 246 -27.47 1.10 12.08
C LEU A 246 -26.66 1.89 11.03
N GLU A 247 -25.35 2.08 11.25
CA GLU A 247 -24.43 2.61 10.24
C GLU A 247 -24.38 1.76 8.96
N GLY A 248 -24.65 0.45 9.03
CA GLY A 248 -24.67 -0.42 7.86
C GLY A 248 -25.98 -0.30 7.07
N GLU A 249 -27.10 -0.11 7.77
CA GLU A 249 -28.44 0.02 7.20
C GLU A 249 -28.64 1.39 6.54
N ASP A 250 -28.10 2.47 7.11
CA ASP A 250 -28.12 3.83 6.52
C ASP A 250 -27.27 3.94 5.24
N TYR A 251 -26.26 3.09 5.08
CA TYR A 251 -25.32 3.08 3.96
C TYR A 251 -25.48 1.86 3.06
N ALA A 252 -26.61 1.14 3.15
CA ALA A 252 -26.93 0.01 2.30
C ALA A 252 -27.12 0.46 0.84
N MET A 253 -26.02 0.80 0.18
CA MET A 253 -25.95 1.01 -1.25
C MET A 253 -26.17 -0.36 -1.91
N PRO A 254 -27.10 -0.49 -2.86
CA PRO A 254 -27.23 -1.73 -3.62
C PRO A 254 -25.87 -2.05 -4.27
N GLU A 255 -25.51 -3.35 -4.33
CA GLU A 255 -24.35 -3.84 -5.07
C GLU A 255 -24.36 -3.24 -6.48
N THR A 256 -23.62 -2.14 -6.63
CA THR A 256 -23.63 -1.36 -7.86
C THR A 256 -22.24 -1.45 -8.45
N SER A 257 -22.20 -1.75 -9.75
CA SER A 257 -20.98 -1.64 -10.53
C SER A 257 -20.31 -0.31 -10.22
N MET A 258 -18.99 -0.30 -9.99
CA MET A 258 -18.19 0.89 -9.66
C MET A 258 -18.53 2.11 -10.54
N LEU A 259 -18.79 1.89 -11.84
CA LEU A 259 -19.22 2.95 -12.76
C LEU A 259 -20.55 3.57 -12.34
N ARG A 260 -21.53 2.77 -11.94
CA ARG A 260 -22.80 3.28 -11.39
C ARG A 260 -22.59 4.04 -10.10
N SER A 261 -21.71 3.61 -9.20
CA SER A 261 -21.40 4.34 -7.97
C SER A 261 -20.80 5.71 -8.27
N VAL A 262 -19.88 5.80 -9.23
CA VAL A 262 -19.32 7.08 -9.71
C VAL A 262 -20.42 7.97 -10.30
N PHE A 263 -21.29 7.41 -11.16
CA PHE A 263 -22.42 8.15 -11.71
C PHE A 263 -23.41 8.60 -10.62
N THR A 264 -23.65 7.79 -9.59
CA THR A 264 -24.49 8.14 -8.43
C THR A 264 -23.90 9.31 -7.66
N VAL A 265 -22.59 9.29 -7.36
CA VAL A 265 -21.90 10.39 -6.67
C VAL A 265 -22.01 11.70 -7.44
N LEU A 266 -21.85 11.66 -8.77
CA LEU A 266 -22.00 12.84 -9.63
C LEU A 266 -23.46 13.30 -9.75
N ARG A 267 -24.43 12.38 -9.65
CA ARG A 267 -25.85 12.69 -9.79
C ARG A 267 -26.47 13.22 -8.49
N GLU A 268 -26.09 12.70 -7.35
CA GLU A 268 -26.67 13.02 -6.03
C GLU A 268 -26.15 14.35 -5.47
N PRO A 269 -27.01 15.37 -5.27
CA PRO A 269 -26.57 16.71 -4.85
C PRO A 269 -25.77 16.75 -3.54
N HIS A 270 -26.12 15.89 -2.58
CA HIS A 270 -25.47 15.83 -1.27
C HIS A 270 -24.08 15.16 -1.31
N LEU A 271 -23.78 14.36 -2.34
CA LEU A 271 -22.47 13.71 -2.53
C LEU A 271 -21.51 14.55 -3.40
N ARG A 272 -22.04 15.48 -4.20
CA ARG A 272 -21.23 16.35 -5.07
C ARG A 272 -20.27 17.23 -4.28
N ILE A 273 -20.73 17.87 -3.20
CA ILE A 273 -19.88 18.78 -2.41
C ILE A 273 -18.69 18.03 -1.79
N PRO A 274 -18.88 16.91 -1.06
CA PRO A 274 -17.77 16.08 -0.59
C PRO A 274 -16.84 15.62 -1.72
N PHE A 275 -17.38 15.23 -2.87
CA PHE A 275 -16.61 14.81 -4.03
C PHE A 275 -15.72 15.95 -4.57
N PHE A 276 -16.27 17.14 -4.77
CA PHE A 276 -15.51 18.31 -5.22
C PHE A 276 -14.43 18.72 -4.24
N ILE A 277 -14.72 18.70 -2.93
CA ILE A 277 -13.72 18.96 -1.89
C ILE A 277 -12.58 17.93 -1.97
N GLY A 278 -12.92 16.65 -2.17
CA GLY A 278 -11.94 15.58 -2.38
C GLY A 278 -11.07 15.80 -3.64
N CYS A 279 -11.66 16.23 -4.76
CA CYS A 279 -10.88 16.53 -5.97
C CYS A 279 -9.95 17.73 -5.78
N LEU A 280 -10.42 18.78 -5.11
CA LEU A 280 -9.61 19.97 -4.84
C LEU A 280 -8.46 19.68 -3.87
N SER A 281 -8.69 18.84 -2.85
CA SER A 281 -7.63 18.44 -1.92
C SER A 281 -6.55 17.60 -2.62
N LEU A 282 -6.93 16.73 -3.56
CA LEU A 282 -5.97 15.98 -4.39
C LEU A 282 -5.07 16.93 -5.18
N GLN A 283 -5.62 18.00 -5.76
CA GLN A 283 -4.85 18.95 -6.58
C GLN A 283 -3.70 19.62 -5.81
N VAL A 284 -3.89 19.88 -4.50
CA VAL A 284 -2.86 20.47 -3.63
C VAL A 284 -1.67 19.52 -3.46
N VAL A 285 -1.90 18.21 -3.53
CA VAL A 285 -0.87 17.18 -3.28
C VAL A 285 -0.13 16.78 -4.56
N VAL A 286 -0.75 16.93 -5.75
CA VAL A 286 -0.14 16.53 -7.04
C VAL A 286 1.24 17.17 -7.25
N GLY A 287 1.41 18.44 -6.90
CA GLY A 287 2.66 19.17 -7.12
C GLY A 287 3.86 18.62 -6.33
N ILE A 288 3.64 17.95 -5.20
CA ILE A 288 4.72 17.44 -4.35
C ILE A 288 5.43 16.24 -4.99
N TRP A 289 4.69 15.42 -5.75
CA TRP A 289 5.22 14.20 -6.36
C TRP A 289 6.26 14.53 -7.42
N SER A 290 6.01 15.51 -8.29
CA SER A 290 6.98 15.95 -9.29
C SER A 290 8.29 16.42 -8.64
N ILE A 291 8.21 17.12 -7.51
CA ILE A 291 9.39 17.56 -6.76
C ILE A 291 10.17 16.35 -6.21
N ILE A 292 9.48 15.35 -5.64
CA ILE A 292 10.13 14.15 -5.09
C ILE A 292 10.83 13.35 -6.18
N TYR A 293 10.18 13.10 -7.31
CA TYR A 293 10.74 12.26 -8.39
C TYR A 293 11.87 12.95 -9.16
N LEU A 294 11.83 14.27 -9.32
CA LEU A 294 12.85 15.03 -10.04
C LEU A 294 13.90 15.66 -9.11
N SER A 295 13.80 15.42 -7.79
CA SER A 295 14.67 16.05 -6.79
C SER A 295 16.16 15.79 -7.05
N THR A 296 16.50 14.64 -7.60
CA THR A 296 17.87 14.23 -7.91
C THR A 296 18.44 14.87 -9.16
N ASP A 297 17.60 15.28 -10.11
CA ASP A 297 18.04 16.01 -11.31
C ASP A 297 18.20 17.52 -11.04
N MET A 298 17.62 18.00 -9.93
CA MET A 298 17.66 19.39 -9.48
C MET A 298 18.84 19.71 -8.55
N LEU A 299 19.67 18.71 -8.21
CA LEU A 299 20.87 18.81 -7.36
C LEU A 299 22.14 18.58 -8.18
#